data_AF-A0A9P7L917-F1
#
_entry.id   AF-A0A9P7L917-F1
#
_cell.length_a   1.000
_cell.length_b   1.000
_cell.length_c   1.000
_cell.angle_alpha   90.00
_cell.angle_beta   90.00
_cell.angle_gamma   90.00
#
_symmetry.space_group_name_H-M   'P 1'
#
loop_
_entity.id
_entity.type
_entity.pdbx_description
1 polymer ?
#
loop_
_entity_poly.entity_id
_entity_poly.type
_entity_poly.pdbx_seq_one_letter_code
_entity_poly.pdbx_strand_id
1 'polypeptide(L)'
;MNEHTKASLSKCKECKKRILVCQARQHAEGGGWRICDVPCGCGPRYYPSTAKEAQPLETTEYVSSHPQYESPPPDDEDTSYEAPISHYAPDASATPAEGPTFVELIKNGDYLQFYNHRGEVISTFREHWQQKSIPHEGVNVLAWQVDYDGYSYLTWTLDVGDSQEQQSERSRGKRAANASQSASHGRTLSAESIDPLQWDQSRIDEETVTSGMAGLSVQGESSHQAKRTHVSARLGGKDTAVFKNDGKKVTSLRESWVEVEGGFIFESKKYGCTFFAKEIKRAKK
;
A
#
# COMPACT_ATOMS: atom_id res chain seq x y z
N MET A 1 -20.77 -17.21 -32.65
CA MET A 1 -19.74 -16.32 -33.22
C MET A 1 -19.25 -15.42 -32.10
N ASN A 2 -17.95 -15.46 -31.78
CA ASN A 2 -17.41 -14.73 -30.63
C ASN A 2 -17.18 -13.27 -31.04
N GLU A 3 -18.09 -12.38 -30.61
CA GLU A 3 -18.06 -10.94 -30.92
C GLU A 3 -17.02 -10.21 -30.06
N HIS A 4 -15.76 -10.65 -30.16
CA HIS A 4 -14.65 -9.89 -29.60
C HIS A 4 -14.41 -8.64 -30.45
N THR A 5 -13.99 -7.55 -29.79
CA THR A 5 -13.50 -6.38 -30.50
C THR A 5 -12.41 -6.79 -31.48
N LYS A 6 -12.40 -6.19 -32.68
CA LYS A 6 -11.37 -6.41 -33.69
C LYS A 6 -9.99 -6.35 -33.04
N ALA A 7 -9.14 -7.35 -33.31
CA ALA A 7 -7.83 -7.50 -32.69
C ALA A 7 -6.90 -6.28 -32.83
N SER A 8 -7.14 -5.41 -33.81
CA SER A 8 -6.42 -4.15 -34.00
C SER A 8 -6.75 -3.10 -32.94
N LEU A 9 -7.97 -3.11 -32.40
CA LEU A 9 -8.45 -2.14 -31.41
C LEU A 9 -8.18 -2.55 -29.98
N SER A 10 -7.74 -3.79 -29.75
CA SER A 10 -7.59 -4.35 -28.42
C SER A 10 -6.12 -4.50 -27.98
N LYS A 11 -5.16 -3.80 -28.60
CA LYS A 11 -3.73 -3.90 -28.24
C LYS A 11 -3.30 -2.87 -27.20
N CYS A 12 -2.47 -3.30 -26.25
CA CYS A 12 -1.77 -2.41 -25.33
C CYS A 12 -0.90 -1.42 -26.11
N LYS A 13 -0.96 -0.13 -25.77
CA LYS A 13 -0.23 0.94 -26.46
C LYS A 13 1.28 0.81 -26.29
N GLU A 14 1.73 0.25 -25.17
CA GLU A 14 3.14 0.06 -24.82
C GLU A 14 3.70 -1.23 -25.46
N CYS A 15 3.33 -2.40 -24.91
CA CYS A 15 3.92 -3.67 -25.30
C CYS A 15 3.26 -4.35 -26.51
N LYS A 16 2.20 -3.75 -27.08
CA LYS A 16 1.43 -4.28 -28.23
C LYS A 16 0.77 -5.65 -28.02
N LYS A 17 0.82 -6.24 -26.83
CA LYS A 17 0.07 -7.46 -26.47
C LYS A 17 -1.44 -7.21 -26.60
N ARG A 18 -2.16 -8.24 -27.04
CA ARG A 18 -3.61 -8.18 -27.25
C ARG A 18 -4.33 -8.36 -25.91
N ILE A 19 -5.19 -7.43 -25.55
CA ILE A 19 -6.15 -7.51 -24.46
C ILE A 19 -7.44 -8.09 -25.04
N LEU A 20 -8.06 -9.06 -24.38
CA LEU A 20 -9.33 -9.63 -24.82
C LEU A 20 -10.46 -8.85 -24.14
N VAL A 21 -11.25 -8.18 -24.97
CA VAL A 21 -12.45 -7.45 -24.55
C VAL A 21 -13.65 -8.11 -25.20
N CYS A 22 -14.63 -8.48 -24.39
CA CYS A 22 -15.86 -9.13 -24.79
C CYS A 22 -17.03 -8.14 -24.63
N GLN A 23 -18.07 -8.26 -25.45
CA GLN A 23 -19.30 -7.50 -25.23
C GLN A 23 -20.11 -8.18 -24.13
N ALA A 24 -20.65 -7.40 -23.20
CA ALA A 24 -21.37 -7.87 -22.02
C ALA A 24 -22.64 -8.67 -22.36
N ARG A 25 -23.16 -8.58 -23.60
CA ARG A 25 -24.25 -9.48 -24.05
C ARG A 25 -23.88 -10.97 -24.03
N GLN A 26 -22.59 -11.29 -23.99
CA GLN A 26 -22.09 -12.66 -23.83
C GLN A 26 -21.84 -13.03 -22.36
N HIS A 27 -22.10 -12.13 -21.42
CA HIS A 27 -21.94 -12.33 -19.98
C HIS A 27 -23.29 -12.29 -19.28
N ALA A 28 -23.39 -12.93 -18.12
CA ALA A 28 -24.67 -13.31 -17.51
C ALA A 28 -25.60 -12.11 -17.24
N GLU A 29 -25.04 -10.95 -16.87
CA GLU A 29 -25.82 -9.74 -16.59
C GLU A 29 -25.06 -8.45 -16.98
N GLY A 30 -25.78 -7.48 -17.51
CA GLY A 30 -25.25 -6.14 -17.81
C GLY A 30 -24.95 -5.84 -19.28
N GLY A 31 -25.17 -4.58 -19.69
CA GLY A 31 -24.73 -4.06 -20.97
C GLY A 31 -23.38 -3.34 -20.84
N GLY A 32 -22.48 -3.48 -21.82
CA GLY A 32 -21.17 -2.83 -21.78
C GLY A 32 -20.07 -3.63 -22.45
N TRP A 33 -18.83 -3.19 -22.26
CA TRP A 33 -17.63 -3.93 -22.62
C TRP A 33 -17.00 -4.50 -21.35
N ARG A 34 -16.52 -5.73 -21.40
CA ARG A 34 -15.84 -6.39 -20.28
C ARG A 34 -14.46 -6.86 -20.68
N ILE A 35 -13.49 -6.73 -19.78
CA ILE A 35 -12.14 -7.24 -19.99
C ILE A 35 -12.11 -8.69 -19.53
N CYS A 36 -11.91 -9.59 -20.47
CA CYS A 36 -11.82 -11.03 -20.24
C CYS A 36 -10.38 -11.43 -19.87
N ASP A 37 -9.39 -10.85 -20.54
CA ASP A 37 -7.97 -11.16 -20.28
C ASP A 37 -7.04 -9.96 -20.53
N VAL A 38 -6.09 -9.76 -19.61
CA VAL A 38 -5.02 -8.77 -19.71
C VAL A 38 -3.66 -9.46 -19.61
N PRO A 39 -3.03 -9.82 -20.73
CA PRO A 39 -1.75 -10.54 -20.71
C PRO A 39 -0.52 -9.64 -20.47
N CYS A 40 -0.71 -8.39 -20.02
CA CYS A 40 0.38 -7.43 -19.82
C CYS A 40 0.26 -6.63 -18.51
N GLY A 41 1.37 -6.58 -17.75
CA GLY A 41 1.50 -5.76 -16.53
C GLY A 41 1.87 -4.30 -16.77
N CYS A 42 1.63 -3.75 -17.97
CA CYS A 42 1.96 -2.34 -18.27
C CYS A 42 1.05 -1.35 -17.51
N GLY A 43 -0.09 -1.83 -17.03
CA GLY A 43 -1.09 -1.05 -16.31
C GLY A 43 -2.15 -0.38 -17.22
N PRO A 44 -3.26 0.07 -16.63
CA PRO A 44 -4.46 0.54 -17.35
C PRO A 44 -4.22 1.80 -18.19
N ARG A 45 -3.18 2.59 -17.88
CA ARG A 45 -2.81 3.79 -18.64
C ARG A 45 -2.56 3.51 -20.13
N TYR A 46 -2.03 2.32 -20.44
CA TYR A 46 -1.70 1.90 -21.80
C TYR A 46 -2.79 1.07 -22.48
N TYR A 47 -3.92 0.84 -21.83
CA TYR A 47 -5.01 0.10 -22.46
C TYR A 47 -5.61 0.92 -23.62
N PRO A 48 -6.07 0.26 -24.69
CA PRO A 48 -6.78 0.92 -25.77
C PRO A 48 -8.08 1.53 -25.24
N SER A 49 -8.62 2.54 -25.94
CA SER A 49 -9.83 3.26 -25.49
C SER A 49 -11.00 2.32 -25.19
N THR A 50 -11.20 1.30 -26.03
CA THR A 50 -12.25 0.28 -25.84
C THR A 50 -12.08 -0.56 -24.58
N ALA A 51 -10.85 -0.73 -24.08
CA ALA A 51 -10.58 -1.44 -22.84
C ALA A 51 -10.58 -0.50 -21.62
N LYS A 52 -10.47 0.82 -21.80
CA LYS A 52 -10.56 1.78 -20.69
C LYS A 52 -11.99 1.96 -20.19
N GLU A 53 -12.96 1.80 -21.08
CA GLU A 53 -14.39 1.81 -20.75
C GLU A 53 -14.89 0.44 -20.30
N ALA A 54 -14.05 -0.60 -20.40
CA ALA A 54 -14.41 -1.95 -20.04
C ALA A 54 -14.09 -2.22 -18.57
N GLN A 55 -15.03 -2.83 -17.85
CA GLN A 55 -14.81 -3.27 -16.48
C GLN A 55 -14.19 -4.68 -16.48
N PRO A 56 -13.35 -5.03 -15.49
CA PRO A 56 -12.98 -6.42 -15.25
C PRO A 56 -14.24 -7.28 -15.07
N LEU A 57 -14.21 -8.51 -15.59
CA LEU A 57 -15.27 -9.47 -15.35
C LEU A 57 -15.26 -9.91 -13.88
N GLU A 58 -16.41 -9.86 -13.22
CA GLU A 58 -16.59 -10.52 -11.92
C GLU A 58 -16.69 -12.04 -12.11
N THR A 59 -16.32 -12.82 -11.09
CA THR A 59 -16.35 -14.30 -11.16
C THR A 59 -17.73 -14.85 -11.51
N THR A 60 -18.79 -14.18 -11.07
CA THR A 60 -20.20 -14.53 -11.36
C THR A 60 -20.63 -14.17 -12.78
N GLU A 61 -19.93 -13.28 -13.48
CA GLU A 61 -20.26 -12.86 -14.85
C GLU A 61 -19.70 -13.82 -15.92
N TYR A 62 -18.82 -14.76 -15.55
CA TYR A 62 -18.31 -15.74 -16.51
C TYR A 62 -19.44 -16.74 -16.85
N VAL A 63 -19.84 -16.77 -18.12
CA VAL A 63 -20.77 -17.79 -18.63
C VAL A 63 -20.02 -19.10 -18.89
N SER A 64 -20.72 -20.22 -18.77
CA SER A 64 -20.15 -21.56 -18.98
C SER A 64 -19.54 -21.82 -20.37
N SER A 65 -19.86 -20.96 -21.34
CA SER A 65 -19.29 -21.00 -22.69
C SER A 65 -18.02 -20.14 -22.85
N HIS A 66 -17.60 -19.40 -21.82
CA HIS A 66 -16.41 -18.57 -21.89
C HIS A 66 -15.13 -19.43 -21.84
N PRO A 67 -14.10 -19.18 -22.68
CA PRO A 67 -12.88 -20.01 -22.71
C PRO A 67 -12.10 -20.07 -21.40
N GLN A 68 -12.34 -19.09 -20.51
CA GLN A 68 -11.73 -19.00 -19.18
C GLN A 68 -12.75 -19.27 -18.06
N TYR A 69 -13.96 -19.76 -18.37
CA TYR A 69 -14.89 -20.16 -17.33
C TYR A 69 -14.37 -21.41 -16.64
N GLU A 70 -14.23 -21.32 -15.33
CA GLU A 70 -14.04 -22.45 -14.44
C GLU A 70 -15.41 -22.73 -13.80
N SER A 71 -15.90 -23.97 -13.94
CA SER A 71 -17.19 -24.32 -13.36
C SER A 71 -17.12 -24.13 -11.85
N PRO A 72 -18.08 -23.45 -11.22
CA PRO A 72 -18.15 -23.44 -9.76
C PRO A 72 -18.21 -24.89 -9.28
N PRO A 73 -17.55 -25.22 -8.17
CA PRO A 73 -17.57 -26.57 -7.62
C PRO A 73 -19.04 -26.99 -7.41
N PRO A 74 -19.41 -28.26 -7.70
CA PRO A 74 -20.78 -28.72 -7.57
C PRO A 74 -21.28 -28.56 -6.12
N ASP A 75 -22.48 -27.97 -5.96
CA ASP A 75 -23.09 -27.63 -4.66
C ASP A 75 -23.42 -28.86 -3.78
N ASP A 76 -23.32 -30.08 -4.34
CA ASP A 76 -23.77 -31.31 -3.70
C ASP A 76 -22.67 -32.05 -2.92
N GLU A 77 -21.43 -31.56 -2.99
CA GLU A 77 -20.35 -32.06 -2.16
C GLU A 77 -20.24 -31.16 -0.93
N ASP A 78 -20.83 -31.60 0.18
CA ASP A 78 -20.54 -31.16 1.57
C ASP A 78 -19.08 -31.51 1.89
N THR A 79 -18.19 -30.87 1.13
CA THR A 79 -16.76 -31.04 1.15
C THR A 79 -16.25 -29.97 2.06
N SER A 80 -15.80 -30.42 3.22
CA SER A 80 -14.54 -29.95 3.78
C SER A 80 -13.50 -29.93 2.66
N TYR A 81 -13.48 -28.85 1.89
CA TYR A 81 -12.60 -28.69 0.75
C TYR A 81 -11.19 -28.43 1.29
N GLU A 82 -10.41 -29.51 1.47
CA GLU A 82 -8.97 -29.44 1.44
C GLU A 82 -8.58 -28.98 0.03
N ALA A 83 -8.30 -27.68 -0.10
CA ALA A 83 -7.91 -27.08 -1.36
C ALA A 83 -6.70 -27.83 -1.96
N PRO A 84 -6.69 -28.08 -3.28
CA PRO A 84 -5.53 -28.64 -3.94
C PRO A 84 -4.35 -27.69 -3.69
N ILE A 85 -3.30 -28.26 -3.10
CA ILE A 85 -2.03 -27.61 -2.77
C ILE A 85 -1.47 -26.98 -4.05
N SER A 86 -1.80 -25.71 -4.26
CA SER A 86 -0.91 -24.78 -4.93
C SER A 86 0.38 -24.82 -4.12
N HIS A 87 1.47 -25.26 -4.73
CA HIS A 87 2.81 -25.25 -4.13
C HIS A 87 3.34 -23.83 -3.78
N TYR A 88 2.48 -22.81 -3.77
CA TYR A 88 2.72 -21.46 -3.28
C TYR A 88 1.51 -20.87 -2.51
N ALA A 89 0.70 -21.69 -1.84
CA ALA A 89 -0.16 -21.18 -0.77
C ALA A 89 0.70 -20.97 0.49
N PRO A 90 0.85 -19.75 1.03
CA PRO A 90 1.44 -19.57 2.35
C PRO A 90 0.53 -20.30 3.35
N ASP A 91 1.13 -21.21 4.10
CA ASP A 91 0.52 -22.08 5.10
C ASP A 91 -0.56 -21.34 5.92
N ALA A 92 -1.84 -21.62 5.65
CA ALA A 92 -2.97 -21.09 6.43
C ALA A 92 -3.05 -21.72 7.84
N SER A 93 -2.17 -22.67 8.13
CA SER A 93 -1.92 -23.26 9.45
C SER A 93 -0.83 -22.52 10.23
N ALA A 94 -0.24 -21.45 9.69
CA ALA A 94 0.76 -20.69 10.41
C ALA A 94 0.11 -20.08 11.65
N THR A 95 0.50 -20.61 12.82
CA THR A 95 0.30 -19.98 14.13
C THR A 95 0.49 -18.49 13.96
N PRO A 96 -0.46 -17.63 14.41
CA PRO A 96 -0.39 -16.19 14.21
C PRO A 96 1.03 -15.75 14.55
N ALA A 97 1.73 -15.20 13.55
CA ALA A 97 3.13 -14.82 13.73
C ALA A 97 3.22 -14.02 15.03
N GLU A 98 3.97 -14.52 16.01
CA GLU A 98 4.00 -13.96 17.37
C GLU A 98 4.52 -12.50 17.42
N GLY A 99 4.87 -11.94 16.27
CA GLY A 99 5.35 -10.58 16.10
C GLY A 99 4.42 -9.70 15.25
N PRO A 100 4.53 -8.38 15.42
CA PRO A 100 3.80 -7.43 14.59
C PRO A 100 4.23 -7.53 13.12
N THR A 101 3.28 -7.28 12.21
CA THR A 101 3.49 -7.37 10.76
C THR A 101 3.74 -5.99 10.16
N PHE A 102 4.83 -5.82 9.41
CA PHE A 102 5.07 -4.57 8.68
C PHE A 102 4.19 -4.45 7.45
N VAL A 103 3.53 -3.30 7.30
CA VAL A 103 2.61 -3.00 6.22
C VAL A 103 2.99 -1.72 5.49
N GLU A 104 2.74 -1.72 4.18
CA GLU A 104 2.77 -0.50 3.37
C GLU A 104 1.38 0.11 3.33
N LEU A 105 1.35 1.41 3.60
CA LEU A 105 0.13 2.19 3.59
C LEU A 105 -0.10 2.80 2.21
N ILE A 106 -1.36 2.80 1.81
CA ILE A 106 -1.90 3.45 0.61
C ILE A 106 -2.84 4.56 1.10
N LYS A 107 -2.60 5.80 0.67
CA LYS A 107 -3.49 6.91 1.00
C LYS A 107 -4.70 6.91 0.07
N ASN A 108 -5.90 6.90 0.63
CA ASN A 108 -7.16 6.95 -0.10
C ASN A 108 -8.10 7.97 0.56
N GLY A 109 -8.00 9.22 0.11
CA GLY A 109 -8.66 10.36 0.77
C GLY A 109 -8.13 10.56 2.18
N ASP A 110 -9.04 10.52 3.16
CA ASP A 110 -8.71 10.66 4.59
C ASP A 110 -8.29 9.33 5.25
N TYR A 111 -8.34 8.22 4.51
CA TYR A 111 -8.03 6.88 5.01
C TYR A 111 -6.60 6.45 4.63
N LEU A 112 -6.01 5.68 5.53
CA LEU A 112 -4.80 4.90 5.30
C LEU A 112 -5.22 3.43 5.15
N GLN A 113 -4.97 2.86 3.97
CA GLN A 113 -5.34 1.51 3.62
C GLN A 113 -4.11 0.60 3.55
N PHE A 114 -4.27 -0.66 3.95
CA PHE A 114 -3.24 -1.69 3.79
C PHE A 114 -3.88 -3.07 3.68
N TYR A 115 -3.10 -4.05 3.24
CA TYR A 115 -3.55 -5.44 3.14
C TYR A 115 -3.15 -6.21 4.40
N ASN A 116 -4.10 -6.95 4.99
CA ASN A 116 -3.82 -7.83 6.12
C ASN A 116 -3.18 -9.15 5.67
N HIS A 117 -2.91 -10.05 6.62
CA HIS A 117 -2.35 -11.38 6.34
C HIS A 117 -3.28 -12.28 5.49
N ARG A 118 -4.58 -11.97 5.43
CA ARG A 118 -5.59 -12.65 4.59
C ARG A 118 -5.74 -12.01 3.21
N GLY A 119 -5.00 -10.94 2.91
CA GLY A 119 -5.13 -10.18 1.67
C GLY A 119 -6.37 -9.27 1.61
N GLU A 120 -7.05 -9.05 2.73
CA GLU A 120 -8.19 -8.14 2.83
C GLU A 120 -7.68 -6.70 3.04
N VAL A 121 -8.40 -5.73 2.47
CA VAL A 121 -8.06 -4.31 2.64
C VAL A 121 -8.61 -3.80 3.97
N ILE A 122 -7.72 -3.42 4.88
CA ILE A 122 -8.07 -2.70 6.10
C ILE A 122 -7.96 -1.20 5.83
N SER A 123 -8.97 -0.45 6.26
CA SER A 123 -8.99 1.02 6.20
C SER A 123 -8.93 1.61 7.61
N THR A 124 -7.99 2.52 7.84
CA THR A 124 -7.75 3.16 9.14
C THR A 124 -7.65 4.67 9.00
N PHE A 125 -7.87 5.41 10.09
CA PHE A 125 -7.54 6.84 10.15
C PHE A 125 -6.14 7.02 10.72
N ARG A 126 -5.49 8.16 10.42
CA ARG A 126 -4.18 8.52 10.99
C ARG A 126 -4.18 8.44 12.53
N GLU A 127 -5.29 8.81 13.15
CA GLU A 127 -5.52 8.82 14.60
C GLU A 127 -5.50 7.43 15.24
N HIS A 128 -5.74 6.37 14.46
CA HIS A 128 -5.69 5.00 14.95
C HIS A 128 -4.26 4.50 15.14
N TRP A 129 -3.27 5.19 14.57
CA TRP A 129 -1.87 4.80 14.63
C TRP A 129 -1.18 5.46 15.81
N GLN A 130 -0.52 4.64 16.63
CA GLN A 130 0.24 5.10 17.79
C GLN A 130 1.74 4.94 17.52
N GLN A 131 2.52 5.99 17.79
CA GLN A 131 3.96 5.89 17.69
C GLN A 131 4.50 5.05 18.86
N LYS A 132 5.31 4.04 18.56
CA LYS A 132 5.85 3.10 19.53
C LYS A 132 7.32 2.80 19.25
N SER A 133 8.10 2.70 20.33
CA SER A 133 9.47 2.20 20.26
C SER A 133 9.44 0.67 20.22
N ILE A 134 10.01 0.09 19.16
CA ILE A 134 10.06 -1.37 18.97
C ILE A 134 11.52 -1.82 18.81
N PRO A 135 11.89 -2.99 19.35
CA PRO A 135 13.20 -3.57 19.08
C PRO A 135 13.22 -4.12 17.65
N HIS A 136 14.09 -3.56 16.81
CA HIS A 136 14.32 -4.02 15.45
C HIS A 136 15.82 -4.22 15.23
N GLU A 137 16.23 -5.48 15.02
CA GLU A 137 17.63 -5.88 14.85
C GLU A 137 18.57 -5.39 15.98
N GLY A 138 18.09 -5.49 17.23
CA GLY A 138 18.88 -5.12 18.42
C GLY A 138 18.93 -3.62 18.72
N VAL A 139 18.29 -2.78 17.91
CA VAL A 139 18.17 -1.34 18.13
C VAL A 139 16.70 -0.98 18.33
N ASN A 140 16.42 -0.10 19.28
CA ASN A 140 15.07 0.45 19.46
C ASN A 140 14.82 1.52 18.40
N VAL A 141 13.79 1.31 17.58
CA VAL A 141 13.39 2.22 16.50
C VAL A 141 11.95 2.68 16.72
N LEU A 142 11.64 3.91 16.30
CA LEU A 142 10.28 4.42 16.32
C LEU A 142 9.53 3.93 15.09
N ALA A 143 8.38 3.31 15.31
CA ALA A 143 7.43 2.92 14.27
C ALA A 143 6.02 3.35 14.67
N TRP A 144 5.10 3.34 13.71
CA TRP A 144 3.68 3.52 13.95
C TRP A 144 3.02 2.15 14.03
N GLN A 145 2.26 1.91 15.09
CA GLN A 145 1.52 0.67 15.32
C GLN A 145 0.02 0.93 15.25
N VAL A 146 -0.72 0.00 14.62
CA VAL A 146 -2.17 -0.11 14.75
C VAL A 146 -2.53 -1.55 15.12
N ASP A 147 -3.42 -1.72 16.08
CA ASP A 147 -3.95 -3.03 16.46
C ASP A 147 -5.33 -3.21 15.84
N TYR A 148 -5.52 -4.29 15.08
CA TYR A 148 -6.76 -4.60 14.39
C TYR A 148 -7.01 -6.11 14.38
N ASP A 149 -8.20 -6.51 14.84
CA ASP A 149 -8.64 -7.91 14.90
C ASP A 149 -7.67 -8.85 15.64
N GLY A 150 -7.05 -8.35 16.73
CA GLY A 150 -6.08 -9.10 17.52
C GLY A 150 -4.67 -9.18 16.92
N TYR A 151 -4.42 -8.54 15.78
CA TYR A 151 -3.10 -8.44 15.15
C TYR A 151 -2.53 -7.03 15.29
N SER A 152 -1.21 -6.94 15.45
CA SER A 152 -0.48 -5.67 15.42
C SER A 152 0.18 -5.45 14.07
N TYR A 153 -0.09 -4.30 13.46
CA TYR A 153 0.51 -3.88 12.19
C TYR A 153 1.43 -2.69 12.41
N LEU A 154 2.57 -2.67 11.73
CA LEU A 154 3.60 -1.64 11.86
C LEU A 154 3.87 -0.94 10.53
N THR A 155 4.16 0.35 10.58
CA THR A 155 4.72 1.09 9.45
C THR A 155 5.75 2.11 9.93
N TRP A 156 6.67 2.50 9.05
CA TRP A 156 7.71 3.48 9.39
C TRP A 156 7.22 4.93 9.31
N THR A 157 6.22 5.20 8.48
CA THR A 157 5.71 6.55 8.23
C THR A 157 4.21 6.52 7.92
N LEU A 158 3.50 7.54 8.43
CA LEU A 158 2.11 7.82 8.05
C LEU A 158 2.02 8.86 6.92
N ASP A 159 3.13 9.50 6.58
CA ASP A 159 3.21 10.47 5.48
C ASP A 159 3.37 9.73 4.16
N VAL A 160 2.34 8.95 3.83
CA VAL A 160 2.18 8.39 2.50
C VAL A 160 1.89 9.55 1.58
N GLY A 161 2.78 9.82 0.64
CA GLY A 161 2.52 10.80 -0.41
C GLY A 161 1.16 10.50 -1.01
N ASP A 162 0.36 11.54 -1.29
CA ASP A 162 -0.81 11.38 -2.14
C ASP A 162 -0.31 10.66 -3.39
N SER A 163 -0.58 9.35 -3.47
CA SER A 163 -0.41 8.61 -4.70
C SER A 163 -1.46 9.23 -5.57
N GLN A 164 -1.05 10.31 -6.23
CA GLN A 164 -1.85 11.10 -7.12
C GLN A 164 -2.11 10.17 -8.29
N GLU A 165 -3.08 9.28 -8.11
CA GLU A 165 -3.97 8.92 -9.19
C GLU A 165 -4.29 10.25 -9.83
N GLN A 166 -3.81 10.40 -11.07
CA GLN A 166 -4.24 11.43 -11.97
C GLN A 166 -5.74 11.22 -12.19
N GLN A 167 -6.56 11.60 -11.20
CA GLN A 167 -7.96 11.86 -11.38
C GLN A 167 -8.01 12.97 -12.40
N SER A 168 -8.36 12.55 -13.62
CA SER A 168 -8.62 13.39 -14.76
C SER A 168 -9.52 14.55 -14.36
N GLU A 169 -8.95 15.75 -14.22
CA GLU A 169 -9.66 17.03 -14.24
C GLU A 169 -10.31 17.22 -15.62
N ARG A 170 -11.36 16.48 -15.92
CA ARG A 170 -12.24 16.74 -17.06
C ARG A 170 -13.67 16.39 -16.73
N SER A 171 -14.29 17.27 -15.93
CA SER A 171 -15.66 17.74 -16.18
C SER A 171 -16.06 18.85 -15.21
N ARG A 172 -15.38 20.01 -15.25
CA ARG A 172 -16.00 21.26 -14.78
C ARG A 172 -16.81 21.85 -15.93
N GLY A 173 -18.02 21.33 -16.07
CA GLY A 173 -19.06 21.96 -16.88
C GLY A 173 -19.38 23.35 -16.30
N LYS A 174 -19.36 24.36 -17.20
CA LYS A 174 -19.90 25.70 -16.99
C LYS A 174 -21.25 25.63 -16.26
N ARG A 175 -21.34 26.23 -15.06
CA ARG A 175 -22.61 26.72 -14.52
C ARG A 175 -22.51 28.22 -14.31
N ALA A 176 -23.59 28.88 -14.71
CA ALA A 176 -23.74 30.31 -14.87
C ALA A 176 -23.64 31.09 -13.56
N ALA A 177 -23.24 32.34 -13.70
CA ALA A 177 -23.28 33.35 -12.66
C ALA A 177 -24.71 33.55 -12.15
N ASN A 178 -24.89 33.46 -10.84
CA ASN A 178 -25.95 34.15 -10.13
C ASN A 178 -25.35 34.77 -8.87
N ALA A 179 -25.34 36.10 -8.87
CA ALA A 179 -25.05 36.92 -7.71
C ALA A 179 -26.27 36.94 -6.79
N SER A 180 -26.05 36.82 -5.47
CA SER A 180 -26.82 37.54 -4.45
C SER A 180 -26.20 37.38 -3.06
N GLN A 181 -25.77 38.53 -2.53
CA GLN A 181 -26.04 39.06 -1.19
C GLN A 181 -25.59 38.31 0.08
N SER A 182 -24.64 38.96 0.76
CA SER A 182 -24.66 39.36 2.17
C SER A 182 -25.07 38.36 3.26
N ALA A 183 -24.12 38.00 4.12
CA ALA A 183 -24.28 38.10 5.58
C ALA A 183 -22.89 38.02 6.26
N SER A 184 -22.40 39.15 6.77
CA SER A 184 -21.24 39.21 7.64
C SER A 184 -21.62 38.71 9.04
N HIS A 185 -21.17 37.52 9.43
CA HIS A 185 -21.21 37.08 10.82
C HIS A 185 -19.93 37.55 11.52
N GLY A 186 -20.06 38.62 12.32
CA GLY A 186 -19.04 39.01 13.30
C GLY A 186 -18.96 37.94 14.39
N ARG A 187 -17.79 37.31 14.54
CA ARG A 187 -17.49 36.45 15.69
C ARG A 187 -16.96 37.30 16.83
N THR A 188 -17.67 37.27 17.94
CA THR A 188 -17.27 37.84 19.23
C THR A 188 -16.04 37.09 19.75
N LEU A 189 -14.99 37.83 20.13
CA LEU A 189 -13.80 37.30 20.80
C LEU A 189 -14.16 36.92 22.24
N SER A 190 -14.28 35.61 22.51
CA SER A 190 -14.33 35.10 23.89
C SER A 190 -12.92 35.08 24.46
N ALA A 191 -12.68 35.83 25.53
CA ALA A 191 -11.38 36.02 26.18
C ALA A 191 -10.95 34.86 27.10
N GLU A 192 -11.62 33.70 27.03
CA GLU A 192 -11.43 32.60 28.00
C GLU A 192 -11.31 31.22 27.33
N SER A 193 -10.76 31.14 26.13
CA SER A 193 -10.40 29.85 25.51
C SER A 193 -9.03 29.40 26.01
N ILE A 194 -9.01 28.60 27.07
CA ILE A 194 -7.81 27.87 27.53
C ILE A 194 -7.48 26.81 26.48
N ASP A 195 -6.27 26.90 25.93
CA ASP A 195 -5.75 25.98 24.91
C ASP A 195 -5.50 24.59 25.54
N PRO A 196 -6.18 23.52 25.08
CA PRO A 196 -6.03 22.17 25.64
C PRO A 196 -4.63 21.56 25.44
N LEU A 197 -3.72 22.23 24.73
CA LEU A 197 -2.33 21.81 24.53
C LEU A 197 -1.33 22.39 25.55
N GLN A 198 -1.77 23.24 26.49
CA GLN A 198 -0.88 23.71 27.56
C GLN A 198 -0.91 22.75 28.75
N TRP A 199 -0.09 21.71 28.68
CA TRP A 199 0.25 20.92 29.85
C TRP A 199 1.35 21.64 30.64
N ASP A 200 1.06 21.93 31.90
CA ASP A 200 1.97 22.51 32.86
C ASP A 200 3.01 21.48 33.31
N GLN A 201 4.28 21.86 33.23
CA GLN A 201 5.47 21.02 33.46
C GLN A 201 5.41 20.25 34.79
N SER A 202 4.73 20.80 35.80
CA SER A 202 4.56 20.20 37.12
C SER A 202 3.80 18.87 37.12
N ARG A 203 2.94 18.62 36.12
CA ARG A 203 2.18 17.37 36.02
C ARG A 203 2.97 16.24 35.36
N ILE A 204 3.90 16.56 34.48
CA ILE A 204 4.80 15.59 33.82
C ILE A 204 5.76 14.99 34.85
N ASP A 205 6.27 15.82 35.76
CA ASP A 205 7.23 15.38 36.76
C ASP A 205 6.59 14.50 37.85
N GLU A 206 5.27 14.55 38.04
CA GLU A 206 4.56 13.72 39.03
C GLU A 206 4.22 12.32 38.49
N GLU A 207 3.98 12.17 37.18
CA GLU A 207 3.73 10.85 36.55
C GLU A 207 5.03 10.07 36.25
N THR A 208 6.19 10.72 36.24
CA THR A 208 7.45 10.05 35.85
C THR A 208 8.14 9.28 36.99
N VAL A 209 7.67 9.40 38.25
CA VAL A 209 8.41 8.88 39.43
C VAL A 209 7.88 7.53 39.96
N THR A 210 6.85 6.94 39.37
CA THR A 210 6.22 5.69 39.90
C THR A 210 6.31 4.46 39.01
N SER A 211 7.11 4.45 37.95
CA SER A 211 7.39 3.23 37.18
C SER A 211 8.77 2.64 37.51
N GLY A 212 8.83 1.90 38.62
CA GLY A 212 9.95 0.99 38.89
C GLY A 212 9.92 -0.18 37.92
N MET A 213 10.68 -0.10 36.82
CA MET A 213 10.90 -1.24 35.94
C MET A 213 11.95 -2.17 36.52
N ALA A 214 11.46 -3.26 37.14
CA ALA A 214 12.24 -4.45 37.40
C ALA A 214 12.67 -5.08 36.07
N GLY A 215 13.94 -5.47 36.00
CA GLY A 215 14.60 -5.94 34.78
C GLY A 215 13.97 -7.22 34.21
N LEU A 216 13.74 -7.19 32.90
CA LEU A 216 13.51 -8.38 32.09
C LEU A 216 14.64 -8.47 31.06
N SER A 217 15.63 -9.32 31.35
CA SER A 217 16.62 -9.75 30.38
C SER A 217 16.04 -10.90 29.55
N VAL A 218 15.61 -10.61 28.33
CA VAL A 218 15.22 -11.65 27.35
C VAL A 218 16.41 -11.89 26.43
N GLN A 219 17.13 -12.96 26.72
CA GLN A 219 18.16 -13.52 25.84
C GLN A 219 17.45 -14.43 24.83
N GLY A 220 17.05 -13.86 23.69
CA GLY A 220 16.42 -14.58 22.59
C GLY A 220 17.22 -14.40 21.31
N GLU A 221 17.95 -15.44 20.92
CA GLU A 221 18.62 -15.54 19.62
C GLU A 221 17.55 -15.70 18.52
N SER A 222 17.03 -14.58 18.01
CA SER A 222 16.09 -14.57 16.89
C SER A 222 16.83 -14.68 15.56
N SER A 223 16.65 -15.84 14.92
CA SER A 223 17.24 -16.30 13.65
C SER A 223 16.72 -15.55 12.40
N HIS A 224 16.05 -14.41 12.56
CA HIS A 224 15.53 -13.59 11.45
C HIS A 224 16.33 -12.31 11.21
N GLN A 225 17.67 -12.39 11.23
CA GLN A 225 18.49 -11.33 10.63
C GLN A 225 18.21 -11.33 9.12
N ALA A 226 17.27 -10.49 8.69
CA ALA A 226 17.05 -10.19 7.29
C ALA A 226 18.41 -9.81 6.69
N LYS A 227 18.89 -10.61 5.73
CA LYS A 227 20.24 -10.51 5.18
C LYS A 227 20.48 -9.12 4.60
N ARG A 228 21.11 -8.24 5.38
CA ARG A 228 21.46 -6.88 4.95
C ARG A 228 22.58 -6.94 3.94
N THR A 229 22.35 -6.31 2.79
CA THR A 229 23.39 -6.18 1.77
C THR A 229 24.06 -4.82 1.90
N HIS A 230 25.34 -4.84 2.27
CA HIS A 230 26.14 -3.62 2.36
C HIS A 230 26.41 -3.06 0.96
N VAL A 231 26.08 -1.78 0.76
CA VAL A 231 26.20 -1.12 -0.54
C VAL A 231 26.80 0.27 -0.41
N SER A 232 27.34 0.76 -1.53
CA SER A 232 27.71 2.17 -1.66
C SER A 232 26.51 2.97 -2.17
N ALA A 233 26.19 4.09 -1.54
CA ALA A 233 25.11 4.96 -1.96
C ALA A 233 25.63 6.34 -2.39
N ARG A 234 24.99 6.92 -3.41
CA ARG A 234 25.27 8.28 -3.88
C ARG A 234 23.99 9.04 -4.13
N LEU A 235 23.90 10.26 -3.62
CA LEU A 235 22.81 11.19 -3.92
C LEU A 235 22.90 11.61 -5.39
N GLY A 236 21.85 11.29 -6.14
CA GLY A 236 21.64 11.72 -7.52
C GLY A 236 20.93 13.08 -7.58
N GLY A 237 20.36 13.39 -8.75
CA GLY A 237 19.51 14.57 -8.92
C GLY A 237 18.08 14.33 -8.42
N LYS A 238 17.36 15.41 -8.08
CA LYS A 238 15.96 15.37 -7.64
C LYS A 238 15.70 14.44 -6.44
N ASP A 239 16.52 14.55 -5.39
CA ASP A 239 16.33 13.80 -4.13
C ASP A 239 16.28 12.27 -4.28
N THR A 240 16.93 11.76 -5.33
CA THR A 240 17.15 10.32 -5.51
C THR A 240 18.52 9.92 -4.99
N ALA A 241 18.69 8.66 -4.62
CA ALA A 241 20.00 8.08 -4.36
C ALA A 241 20.10 6.76 -5.07
N VAL A 242 21.33 6.47 -5.48
CA VAL A 242 21.70 5.30 -6.25
C VAL A 242 22.53 4.41 -5.34
N PHE A 243 21.96 3.27 -4.96
CA PHE A 243 22.60 2.19 -4.23
C PHE A 243 23.25 1.26 -5.24
N LYS A 244 24.56 1.02 -5.10
CA LYS A 244 25.32 0.14 -6.00
C LYS A 244 25.71 -1.13 -5.25
N ASN A 245 25.22 -2.27 -5.76
CA ASN A 245 25.51 -3.61 -5.29
C ASN A 245 26.06 -4.45 -6.44
N ASP A 246 27.31 -4.93 -6.36
CA ASP A 246 27.92 -5.82 -7.37
C ASP A 246 27.70 -5.38 -8.84
N GLY A 247 27.83 -4.08 -9.10
CA GLY A 247 27.64 -3.51 -10.43
C GLY A 247 26.18 -3.18 -10.81
N LYS A 248 25.19 -3.73 -10.10
CA LYS A 248 23.79 -3.34 -10.23
C LYS A 248 23.54 -2.02 -9.52
N LYS A 249 22.75 -1.15 -10.14
CA LYS A 249 22.32 0.14 -9.59
C LYS A 249 20.84 0.06 -9.26
N VAL A 250 20.50 0.39 -8.02
CA VAL A 250 19.13 0.55 -7.57
C VAL A 250 18.93 2.01 -7.22
N THR A 251 17.95 2.64 -7.84
CA THR A 251 17.59 4.03 -7.56
C THR A 251 16.36 4.03 -6.67
N SER A 252 16.39 4.85 -5.62
CA SER A 252 15.22 5.11 -4.78
C SER A 252 15.09 6.58 -4.45
N LEU A 253 13.90 6.94 -3.97
CA LEU A 253 13.56 8.28 -3.53
C LEU A 253 13.98 8.51 -2.08
N ARG A 254 14.14 9.77 -1.69
CA ARG A 254 14.53 10.18 -0.32
C ARG A 254 13.62 9.63 0.78
N GLU A 255 12.33 9.54 0.49
CA GLU A 255 11.28 9.03 1.38
C GLU A 255 11.32 7.51 1.56
N SER A 256 12.00 6.79 0.65
CA SER A 256 12.05 5.32 0.68
C SER A 256 13.16 4.77 1.56
N TRP A 257 14.01 5.61 2.16
CA TRP A 257 15.06 5.16 3.07
C TRP A 257 15.04 5.90 4.40
N VAL A 258 15.48 5.20 5.44
CA VAL A 258 15.49 5.68 6.82
C VAL A 258 16.93 5.84 7.28
N GLU A 259 17.22 6.96 7.93
CA GLU A 259 18.50 7.17 8.59
C GLU A 259 18.48 6.44 9.93
N VAL A 260 19.51 5.61 10.16
CA VAL A 260 19.67 4.80 11.38
C VAL A 260 21.05 5.06 11.96
N GLU A 261 21.27 4.61 13.19
CA GLU A 261 22.60 4.70 13.80
C GLU A 261 23.63 3.99 12.90
N GLY A 262 24.60 4.76 12.40
CA GLY A 262 25.69 4.27 11.55
C GLY A 262 25.42 4.26 10.03
N GLY A 263 24.24 4.69 9.55
CA GLY A 263 24.02 4.81 8.11
C GLY A 263 22.56 4.97 7.68
N PHE A 264 22.24 4.39 6.52
CA PHE A 264 20.95 4.50 5.85
C PHE A 264 20.47 3.12 5.43
N ILE A 265 19.21 2.82 5.73
CA ILE A 265 18.54 1.58 5.34
C ILE A 265 17.52 1.88 4.24
N PHE A 266 17.60 1.10 3.16
CA PHE A 266 16.65 1.13 2.06
C PHE A 266 16.11 -0.28 1.81
N GLU A 267 14.81 -0.48 2.00
CA GLU A 267 14.16 -1.75 1.70
C GLU A 267 13.60 -1.74 0.27
N SER A 268 14.08 -2.65 -0.58
CA SER A 268 13.65 -2.70 -1.97
C SER A 268 12.72 -3.87 -2.23
N LYS A 269 11.42 -3.57 -2.37
CA LYS A 269 10.40 -4.55 -2.76
C LYS A 269 10.70 -5.24 -4.07
N LYS A 270 11.21 -4.47 -5.05
CA LYS A 270 11.57 -4.99 -6.37
C LYS A 270 12.62 -6.09 -6.31
N TYR A 271 13.52 -6.04 -5.31
CA TYR A 271 14.61 -7.01 -5.17
C TYR A 271 14.43 -7.93 -3.96
N GLY A 272 13.38 -7.74 -3.15
CA GLY A 272 13.11 -8.51 -1.94
C GLY A 272 14.25 -8.47 -0.94
N CYS A 273 14.98 -7.36 -0.83
CA CYS A 273 16.14 -7.25 0.04
C CYS A 273 16.33 -5.85 0.63
N THR A 274 17.03 -5.83 1.78
CA THR A 274 17.37 -4.62 2.52
C THR A 274 18.80 -4.21 2.22
N PHE A 275 18.96 -3.00 1.72
CA PHE A 275 20.24 -2.37 1.43
C PHE A 275 20.66 -1.49 2.60
N PHE A 276 21.91 -1.64 3.04
CA PHE A 276 22.51 -0.77 4.04
C PHE A 276 23.67 0.01 3.45
N ALA A 277 23.63 1.34 3.55
CA ALA A 277 24.72 2.21 3.16
C ALA A 277 25.21 3.01 4.36
N LYS A 278 26.51 2.88 4.69
CA LYS A 278 27.14 3.64 5.78
C LYS A 278 27.03 5.17 5.58
N GLU A 279 27.07 5.61 4.32
CA GLU A 279 26.98 7.02 3.95
C GLU A 279 26.35 7.16 2.55
N ILE A 280 25.61 8.24 2.31
CA ILE A 280 25.11 8.62 0.99
C ILE A 280 25.93 9.82 0.49
N LYS A 281 26.89 9.58 -0.41
CA LYS A 281 27.79 10.64 -0.92
C LYS A 281 27.08 11.53 -1.93
N ARG A 282 27.28 12.85 -1.86
CA ARG A 282 26.84 13.75 -2.95
C ARG A 282 27.58 13.42 -4.25
N ALA A 283 26.87 13.42 -5.38
CA ALA A 283 27.52 13.31 -6.69
C ALA A 283 28.51 14.47 -6.86
N LYS A 284 29.74 14.16 -7.32
CA LYS A 284 30.68 15.20 -7.74
C LYS A 284 30.05 15.94 -8.93
N LYS A 285 29.92 17.26 -8.80
CA LYS A 285 29.51 18.15 -9.90
C LYS A 285 30.51 18.06 -11.05
#